data_AF-A0A5J5K0T5-F1
#
_entry.id   AF-A0A5J5K0T5-F1
#
_cell.length_a   1.000
_cell.length_b   1.000
_cell.length_c   1.000
_cell.angle_alpha   90.00
_cell.angle_beta   90.00
_cell.angle_gamma   90.00
#
_symmetry.space_group_name_H-M   'P 1'
#
loop_
_entity.id
_entity.type
_entity.pdbx_description
1 polymer ?
#
loop_
_entity_poly.entity_id
_entity_poly.type
_entity_poly.pdbx_seq_one_letter_code
_entity_poly.pdbx_strand_id
1 'polypeptide(L)'
;MTRDPVPEPGEDLLSKALARAVAGLTATGRLVVVEVAADGMTTFEIHRDEHGTALGRQWVLPWITLTAEHGWGEDARQALLRAAGLPAPGSEVVVVSSSPESATALQALEWLREARTAQVFSTSAPITGLVRDVLVGDPLCQSYDLVVMRPAGAGGRLELAGKLLFPVGARAGTRTELTVRCAPGGEHGTALAVVTRQGREPRLLSVHSARVAPGPYVVTAELVRPGRVRFAGLPGLAADRRTWDDLLADVPDRLPPRTGPAHLICAVEVCGPDVKVEERLGRARQMIAFLSGEPADAPRVSLVAYGAHSFDRSVRDRPVEVVTWQAPAEAALKGLDTLEERGAVTQGYPYHPHAAQLEDMLATVAARLSRSKSPPSRHVLLTIGDRRPHPMWADRSGVLPCPQRHDWQSLLTHLEQLPGFAFGAICDQPEDGRAHRIWRHLGAQALAHLDALDLQGLAAGLGLAAPAAVHVPFPLLDETE
;
A
#
# COMPACT_ATOMS: atom_id res chain seq x y z
N MET A 1 31.29 15.80 -24.67
CA MET A 1 30.22 16.69 -25.14
C MET A 1 30.39 16.86 -26.64
N THR A 2 29.88 15.92 -27.42
CA THR A 2 29.66 16.09 -28.85
C THR A 2 28.49 17.03 -29.01
N ARG A 3 28.71 18.20 -29.63
CA ARG A 3 27.62 19.10 -30.03
C ARG A 3 26.74 18.33 -31.01
N ASP A 4 25.44 18.24 -30.72
CA ASP A 4 24.48 17.75 -31.70
C ASP A 4 24.59 18.61 -32.97
N PRO A 5 24.65 17.99 -34.16
CA PRO A 5 24.65 18.74 -35.42
C PRO A 5 23.39 19.58 -35.50
N VAL A 6 23.56 20.84 -35.93
CA VAL A 6 22.42 21.73 -36.19
C VAL A 6 21.64 21.13 -37.36
N PRO A 7 20.34 20.80 -37.18
CA PRO A 7 19.54 20.19 -38.24
C PRO A 7 19.44 21.12 -39.46
N GLU A 8 19.45 20.56 -40.66
CA GLU A 8 19.27 21.35 -41.87
C GLU A 8 17.89 22.02 -41.88
N PRO A 9 17.73 23.23 -42.43
CA PRO A 9 16.46 23.98 -42.36
C PRO A 9 15.23 23.22 -42.88
N GLY A 10 15.43 22.32 -43.86
CA GLY A 10 14.37 21.45 -44.40
C GLY A 10 13.96 20.33 -43.45
N GLU A 11 14.90 19.76 -42.70
CA GLU A 11 14.64 18.71 -41.71
C GLU A 11 13.87 19.26 -40.49
N ASP A 12 14.20 20.47 -40.04
CA ASP A 12 13.47 21.13 -38.95
C ASP A 12 12.01 21.45 -39.35
N LEU A 13 11.78 21.87 -40.59
CA LEU A 13 10.43 22.08 -41.11
C LEU A 13 9.63 20.77 -41.23
N LEU A 14 10.26 19.70 -41.72
CA LEU A 14 9.64 18.38 -41.78
C LEU A 14 9.30 17.85 -40.37
N SER A 15 10.23 17.98 -39.42
CA SER A 15 10.02 17.61 -38.02
C SER A 15 8.81 18.31 -37.42
N LYS A 16 8.70 19.64 -37.60
CA LYS A 16 7.58 20.44 -37.12
C LYS A 16 6.26 20.07 -37.82
N ALA A 17 6.31 19.79 -39.12
CA ALA A 17 5.12 19.37 -39.87
C ALA A 17 4.61 18.01 -39.40
N LEU A 18 5.51 17.02 -39.23
CA LEU A 18 5.16 15.70 -38.71
C LEU A 18 4.62 15.80 -37.27
N ALA A 19 5.28 16.55 -36.40
CA ALA A 19 4.82 16.75 -35.02
C ALA A 19 3.42 17.40 -34.97
N ARG A 20 3.15 18.38 -35.84
CA ARG A 20 1.83 19.00 -35.94
C ARG A 20 0.77 18.02 -36.46
N ALA A 21 1.09 17.24 -37.49
CA ALA A 21 0.17 16.25 -38.05
C ALA A 21 -0.17 15.16 -37.02
N VAL A 22 0.82 14.64 -36.31
CA VAL A 22 0.61 13.68 -35.21
C VAL A 22 -0.23 14.28 -34.09
N ALA A 23 0.08 15.50 -33.65
CA ALA A 23 -0.72 16.20 -32.63
C ALA A 23 -2.18 16.44 -33.06
N GLY A 24 -2.44 16.60 -34.36
CA GLY A 24 -3.76 16.77 -34.94
C GLY A 24 -4.59 15.49 -35.08
N LEU A 25 -4.02 14.30 -34.83
CA LEU A 25 -4.72 13.03 -34.96
C LEU A 25 -5.87 12.90 -33.95
N THR A 26 -7.06 12.63 -34.47
CA THR A 26 -8.24 12.23 -33.69
C THR A 26 -8.20 10.71 -33.38
N ALA A 27 -9.13 10.23 -32.54
CA ALA A 27 -9.19 8.81 -32.15
C ALA A 27 -9.38 7.83 -33.34
N THR A 28 -10.00 8.27 -34.44
CA THR A 28 -10.19 7.47 -35.66
C THR A 28 -9.31 7.94 -36.82
N GLY A 29 -8.56 9.03 -36.62
CA GLY A 29 -7.69 9.63 -37.62
C GLY A 29 -6.47 8.76 -37.91
N ARG A 30 -5.98 8.86 -39.16
CA ARG A 30 -4.72 8.25 -39.59
C ARG A 30 -3.89 9.29 -40.33
N LEU A 31 -2.58 9.25 -40.09
CA LEU A 31 -1.57 9.98 -40.84
C LEU A 31 -0.76 8.96 -41.63
N VAL A 32 -0.65 9.17 -42.94
CA VAL A 32 0.24 8.37 -43.78
C VAL A 32 1.43 9.23 -44.20
N VAL A 33 2.63 8.75 -43.89
CA VAL A 33 3.89 9.38 -44.30
C VAL A 33 4.57 8.46 -45.31
N VAL A 34 4.86 8.95 -46.51
CA VAL A 34 5.51 8.19 -47.57
C VAL A 34 6.87 8.80 -47.86
N GLU A 35 7.93 8.06 -47.56
CA GLU A 35 9.29 8.37 -47.98
C GLU A 35 9.59 7.70 -49.31
N VAL A 36 10.09 8.48 -50.27
CA VAL A 36 10.56 8.01 -51.57
C VAL A 36 12.08 8.24 -51.64
N ALA A 37 12.84 7.14 -51.66
CA ALA A 37 14.30 7.13 -51.66
C ALA A 37 14.85 6.57 -52.98
N ALA A 38 16.17 6.55 -53.13
CA ALA A 38 16.82 6.05 -54.35
C ALA A 38 16.64 4.55 -54.57
N ASP A 39 16.40 3.77 -53.52
CA ASP A 39 16.35 2.30 -53.52
C ASP A 39 14.93 1.73 -53.26
N GLY A 40 14.01 2.53 -52.75
CA GLY A 40 12.64 2.12 -52.50
C GLY A 40 11.73 3.21 -51.96
N MET A 41 10.52 2.78 -51.60
CA MET A 41 9.54 3.57 -50.85
C MET A 41 9.38 3.00 -49.45
N THR A 42 9.35 3.85 -48.44
CA THR A 42 8.97 3.47 -47.07
C THR A 42 7.67 4.18 -46.71
N THR A 43 6.69 3.43 -46.19
CA THR A 43 5.41 3.99 -45.76
C THR A 43 5.24 3.80 -44.27
N PHE A 44 4.80 4.86 -43.60
CA PHE A 44 4.43 4.88 -42.19
C PHE A 44 2.94 5.16 -42.06
N GLU A 45 2.21 4.30 -41.37
CA GLU A 45 0.83 4.57 -40.93
C GLU A 45 0.84 4.87 -39.43
N ILE A 46 0.41 6.08 -39.07
CA ILE A 46 0.37 6.56 -37.69
C ILE A 46 -1.08 6.80 -37.28
N HIS A 47 -1.46 6.29 -36.11
CA HIS A 47 -2.79 6.47 -35.51
C HIS A 47 -2.67 6.56 -33.99
N ARG A 48 -3.74 6.96 -33.30
CA ARG A 48 -3.80 6.92 -31.83
C ARG A 48 -4.47 5.64 -31.34
N ASP A 49 -3.93 5.04 -30.29
CA ASP A 49 -4.60 3.98 -29.55
C ASP A 49 -5.69 4.52 -28.62
N GLU A 50 -6.32 3.62 -27.85
CA GLU A 50 -7.37 3.99 -26.91
C GLU A 50 -6.91 4.87 -25.74
N HIS A 51 -5.61 4.92 -25.47
CA HIS A 51 -4.99 5.78 -24.47
C HIS A 51 -4.55 7.13 -25.05
N GLY A 52 -4.83 7.36 -26.33
CA GLY A 52 -4.39 8.56 -27.05
C GLY A 52 -2.89 8.55 -27.37
N THR A 53 -2.22 7.41 -27.28
CA THR A 53 -0.80 7.27 -27.64
C THR A 53 -0.65 7.10 -29.15
N ALA A 54 0.19 7.91 -29.78
CA ALA A 54 0.49 7.74 -31.20
C ALA A 54 1.34 6.49 -31.44
N LEU A 55 0.86 5.60 -32.30
CA LEU A 55 1.52 4.36 -32.71
C LEU A 55 1.75 4.38 -34.22
N GLY A 56 2.95 3.96 -34.64
CA GLY A 56 3.34 3.86 -36.04
C GLY A 56 3.56 2.42 -36.48
N ARG A 57 3.07 2.06 -37.67
CA ARG A 57 3.47 0.85 -38.41
C ARG A 57 4.25 1.27 -39.64
N GLN A 58 5.25 0.48 -40.03
CA GLN A 58 6.06 0.75 -41.22
C GLN A 58 6.17 -0.46 -42.12
N TRP A 59 6.28 -0.22 -43.43
CA TRP A 59 6.63 -1.23 -44.41
C TRP A 59 7.40 -0.59 -45.58
N VAL A 60 8.14 -1.40 -46.32
CA VAL A 60 9.07 -0.96 -47.37
C VAL A 60 8.72 -1.65 -48.68
N LEU A 61 8.76 -0.92 -49.78
CA LEU A 61 8.67 -1.42 -51.14
C LEU A 61 9.98 -1.08 -51.89
N PRO A 62 10.91 -2.04 -52.02
CA PRO A 62 12.12 -1.84 -52.81
C PRO A 62 11.80 -1.68 -54.30
N TRP A 63 12.50 -0.77 -55.00
CA TRP A 63 12.31 -0.59 -56.45
C TRP A 63 12.66 -1.85 -57.24
N ILE A 64 13.65 -2.61 -56.79
CA ILE A 64 14.04 -3.87 -57.43
C ILE A 64 12.90 -4.90 -57.43
N THR A 65 12.12 -4.95 -56.35
CA THR A 65 10.94 -5.82 -56.26
C THR A 65 9.85 -5.34 -57.21
N LEU A 66 9.57 -4.04 -57.18
CA LEU A 66 8.54 -3.42 -58.03
C LEU A 66 8.83 -3.60 -59.54
N THR A 67 10.08 -3.36 -59.94
CA THR A 67 10.53 -3.47 -61.35
C THR A 67 10.61 -4.92 -61.83
N ALA A 68 11.04 -5.86 -60.98
CA ALA A 68 11.10 -7.28 -61.35
C ALA A 68 9.71 -7.88 -61.57
N GLU A 69 8.70 -7.46 -60.79
CA GLU A 69 7.34 -8.00 -60.87
C GLU A 69 6.48 -7.33 -61.94
N HIS A 70 6.66 -6.02 -62.16
CA HIS A 70 5.72 -5.22 -62.95
C HIS A 70 6.39 -4.36 -64.06
N GLY A 71 7.72 -4.36 -64.17
CA GLY A 71 8.44 -3.37 -64.98
C GLY A 71 8.30 -1.96 -64.42
N TRP A 72 8.57 -0.93 -65.24
CA TRP A 72 8.36 0.48 -64.86
C TRP A 72 7.31 1.12 -65.78
N GLY A 73 6.03 0.92 -65.44
CA GLY A 73 4.86 1.35 -66.22
C GLY A 73 3.58 1.42 -65.37
N GLU A 74 2.40 1.35 -66.00
CA GLU A 74 1.11 1.52 -65.29
C GLU A 74 0.87 0.46 -64.20
N ASP A 75 1.26 -0.80 -64.43
CA ASP A 75 1.13 -1.85 -63.40
C ASP A 75 1.99 -1.55 -62.17
N ALA A 76 3.20 -1.03 -62.37
CA ALA A 76 4.09 -0.59 -61.30
C ALA A 76 3.53 0.63 -60.56
N ARG A 77 2.91 1.57 -61.29
CA ARG A 77 2.19 2.70 -60.70
C ARG A 77 1.07 2.22 -59.79
N GLN A 78 0.23 1.29 -60.24
CA GLN A 78 -0.87 0.73 -59.43
C GLN A 78 -0.36 -0.06 -58.21
N ALA A 79 0.73 -0.82 -58.36
CA ALA A 79 1.36 -1.52 -57.25
C ALA A 79 1.95 -0.53 -56.22
N LEU A 80 2.61 0.53 -56.67
CA LEU A 80 3.16 1.58 -55.82
C LEU A 80 2.05 2.30 -55.04
N LEU A 81 0.98 2.73 -55.71
CA LEU A 81 -0.13 3.44 -55.04
C LEU A 81 -0.84 2.56 -54.01
N ARG A 82 -0.98 1.26 -54.28
CA ARG A 82 -1.49 0.29 -53.31
C ARG A 82 -0.56 0.14 -52.11
N ALA A 83 0.75 0.02 -52.36
CA ALA A 83 1.75 -0.10 -51.31
C ALA A 83 1.85 1.18 -50.46
N ALA A 84 1.64 2.36 -51.05
CA ALA A 84 1.59 3.62 -50.31
C ALA A 84 0.39 3.71 -49.35
N GLY A 85 -0.59 2.82 -49.49
CA GLY A 85 -1.71 2.70 -48.54
C GLY A 85 -2.51 3.99 -48.39
N LEU A 86 -2.65 4.78 -49.47
CA LEU A 86 -3.22 6.12 -49.40
C LEU A 86 -4.67 6.06 -48.86
N PRO A 87 -4.97 6.74 -47.75
CA PRO A 87 -6.26 6.67 -47.08
C PRO A 87 -7.37 7.39 -47.86
N ALA A 88 -8.63 7.18 -47.47
CA ALA A 88 -9.79 7.86 -48.06
C ALA A 88 -9.64 9.40 -48.06
N PRO A 89 -10.32 10.12 -48.98
CA PRO A 89 -10.32 11.59 -49.01
C PRO A 89 -10.63 12.19 -47.62
N GLY A 90 -9.75 13.07 -47.13
CA GLY A 90 -9.89 13.72 -45.80
C GLY A 90 -8.85 13.31 -44.75
N SER A 91 -8.13 12.19 -44.94
CA SER A 91 -6.97 11.85 -44.12
C SER A 91 -5.70 12.58 -44.58
N GLU A 92 -4.85 12.95 -43.63
CA GLU A 92 -3.62 13.70 -43.86
C GLU A 92 -2.52 12.78 -44.44
N VAL A 93 -1.86 13.25 -45.49
CA VAL A 93 -0.76 12.54 -46.17
C VAL A 93 0.42 13.49 -46.30
N VAL A 94 1.60 13.02 -45.86
CA VAL A 94 2.87 13.72 -46.00
C VAL A 94 3.78 12.87 -46.89
N VAL A 95 4.32 13.46 -47.95
CA VAL A 95 5.26 12.78 -48.84
C VAL A 95 6.64 13.41 -48.64
N VAL A 96 7.67 12.58 -48.57
CA VAL A 96 9.05 13.01 -48.37
C VAL A 96 9.91 12.41 -49.47
N SER A 97 10.70 13.24 -50.13
CA SER A 97 11.75 12.81 -51.05
C SER A 97 13.10 12.85 -50.33
N SER A 98 13.73 11.70 -50.09
CA SER A 98 15.07 11.61 -49.50
C SER A 98 16.17 11.42 -50.54
N SER A 99 15.82 11.37 -51.83
CA SER A 99 16.75 11.23 -52.94
C SER A 99 16.24 11.96 -54.19
N PRO A 100 16.25 13.31 -54.18
CA PRO A 100 15.66 14.11 -55.25
C PRO A 100 16.38 13.97 -56.60
N GLU A 101 17.58 13.39 -56.63
CA GLU A 101 18.36 13.18 -57.86
C GLU A 101 18.03 11.86 -58.58
N SER A 102 17.31 10.94 -57.93
CA SER A 102 16.94 9.65 -58.54
C SER A 102 15.74 9.80 -59.48
N ALA A 103 15.93 9.50 -60.77
CA ALA A 103 14.86 9.55 -61.77
C ALA A 103 13.68 8.62 -61.41
N THR A 104 13.98 7.43 -60.87
CA THR A 104 12.98 6.47 -60.38
C THR A 104 12.18 7.06 -59.22
N ALA A 105 12.86 7.67 -58.24
CA ALA A 105 12.22 8.31 -57.10
C ALA A 105 11.36 9.51 -57.54
N LEU A 106 11.85 10.34 -58.46
CA LEU A 106 11.10 11.47 -59.02
C LEU A 106 9.83 11.02 -59.74
N GLN A 107 9.90 9.93 -60.51
CA GLN A 107 8.72 9.38 -61.19
C GLN A 107 7.69 8.81 -60.20
N ALA A 108 8.14 8.10 -59.17
CA ALA A 108 7.28 7.60 -58.10
C ALA A 108 6.61 8.75 -57.32
N LEU A 109 7.36 9.82 -57.03
CA LEU A 109 6.85 11.03 -56.40
C LEU A 109 5.75 11.69 -57.23
N GLU A 110 5.92 11.74 -58.55
CA GLU A 110 4.91 12.30 -59.45
C GLU A 110 3.62 11.46 -59.44
N TRP A 111 3.74 10.12 -59.48
CA TRP A 111 2.58 9.24 -59.35
C TRP A 111 1.82 9.45 -58.03
N LEU A 112 2.54 9.66 -56.92
CA LEU A 112 1.92 9.96 -55.62
C LEU A 112 1.20 11.31 -55.62
N ARG A 113 1.79 12.34 -56.25
CA ARG A 113 1.18 13.69 -56.38
C ARG A 113 -0.08 13.68 -57.23
N GLU A 114 -0.07 12.94 -58.33
CA GLU A 114 -1.25 12.76 -59.19
C GLU A 114 -2.38 12.04 -58.46
N ALA A 115 -2.06 11.05 -57.64
CA ALA A 115 -3.06 10.27 -56.90
C ALA A 115 -3.64 11.04 -55.71
N ARG A 116 -2.86 11.93 -55.08
CA ARG A 116 -3.29 12.65 -53.88
C ARG A 116 -2.56 13.98 -53.70
N THR A 117 -3.34 15.05 -53.47
CA THR A 117 -2.79 16.31 -52.97
C THR A 117 -2.19 16.09 -51.57
N ALA A 118 -0.86 16.18 -51.47
CA ALA A 118 -0.11 15.99 -50.24
C ALA A 118 0.97 17.07 -50.09
N GLN A 119 1.35 17.37 -48.85
CA GLN A 119 2.52 18.22 -48.60
C GLN A 119 3.78 17.41 -48.94
N VAL A 120 4.67 17.98 -49.74
CA VAL A 120 5.92 17.33 -50.14
C VAL A 120 7.11 18.04 -49.50
N PHE A 121 7.93 17.28 -48.80
CA PHE A 121 9.18 17.74 -48.20
C PHE A 121 10.37 17.07 -48.87
N SER A 122 11.53 17.70 -48.80
CA SER A 122 12.80 17.12 -49.26
C SER A 122 13.78 17.05 -48.10
N THR A 123 14.53 15.96 -48.02
CA THR A 123 15.57 15.72 -47.01
C THR A 123 16.74 14.98 -47.66
N SER A 124 17.91 15.00 -47.03
CA SER A 124 19.09 14.26 -47.47
C SER A 124 19.28 12.94 -46.70
N ALA A 125 18.50 12.71 -45.63
CA ALA A 125 18.61 11.55 -44.76
C ALA A 125 17.28 10.76 -44.63
N PRO A 126 17.34 9.44 -44.37
CA PRO A 126 16.14 8.64 -44.11
C PRO A 126 15.31 9.12 -42.92
N ILE A 127 13.98 9.10 -43.04
CA ILE A 127 13.11 9.73 -42.02
C ILE A 127 12.67 8.80 -40.88
N THR A 128 13.08 7.51 -40.89
CA THR A 128 12.67 6.55 -39.85
C THR A 128 13.03 7.02 -38.44
N GLY A 129 14.22 7.60 -38.26
CA GLY A 129 14.65 8.18 -36.98
C GLY A 129 13.76 9.36 -36.57
N LEU A 130 13.51 10.27 -37.51
CA LEU A 130 12.68 11.45 -37.30
C LEU A 130 11.24 11.09 -36.90
N VAL A 131 10.61 10.14 -37.62
CA VAL A 131 9.25 9.67 -37.27
C VAL A 131 9.23 9.08 -35.86
N ARG A 132 10.24 8.29 -35.49
CA ARG A 132 10.34 7.72 -34.13
C ARG A 132 10.46 8.82 -33.07
N ASP A 133 11.29 9.83 -33.32
CA ASP A 133 11.50 10.94 -32.38
C ASP A 133 10.23 11.77 -32.20
N VAL A 134 9.47 12.00 -33.28
CA VAL A 134 8.16 12.65 -33.22
C VAL A 134 7.17 11.85 -32.37
N LEU A 135 7.09 10.53 -32.55
CA LEU A 135 6.19 9.68 -31.76
C LEU A 135 6.58 9.62 -30.27
N VAL A 136 7.89 9.57 -29.96
CA VAL A 136 8.39 9.57 -28.59
C VAL A 136 8.18 10.94 -27.91
N GLY A 137 8.32 12.02 -28.68
CA GLY A 137 8.17 13.40 -28.22
C GLY A 137 6.74 13.94 -28.22
N ASP A 138 5.76 13.16 -28.70
CA ASP A 138 4.35 13.57 -28.76
C ASP A 138 3.84 13.91 -27.34
N PRO A 139 3.21 15.08 -27.14
CA PRO A 139 2.59 15.40 -25.85
C PRO A 139 1.40 14.49 -25.54
N LEU A 140 1.12 14.25 -24.26
CA LEU A 140 -0.05 13.46 -23.86
C LEU A 140 -1.35 14.14 -24.31
N CYS A 141 -2.22 13.38 -24.99
CA CYS A 141 -3.58 13.83 -25.31
C CYS A 141 -4.61 13.56 -24.20
N GLN A 142 -4.27 12.68 -23.25
CA GLN A 142 -5.11 12.32 -22.11
C GLN A 142 -4.31 12.45 -20.82
N SER A 143 -4.95 12.80 -19.70
CA SER A 143 -4.27 12.80 -18.40
C SER A 143 -4.04 11.37 -17.91
N TYR A 144 -2.91 11.17 -17.24
CA TYR A 144 -2.58 9.90 -16.59
C TYR A 144 -2.72 10.09 -15.09
N ASP A 145 -3.50 9.22 -14.47
CA ASP A 145 -3.74 9.22 -13.03
C ASP A 145 -3.23 7.92 -12.42
N LEU A 146 -2.70 8.00 -11.21
CA LEU A 146 -2.50 6.85 -10.35
C LEU A 146 -3.83 6.51 -9.67
N VAL A 147 -4.22 5.25 -9.74
CA VAL A 147 -5.33 4.72 -8.96
C VAL A 147 -4.92 4.58 -7.50
N VAL A 148 -5.73 5.17 -6.64
CA VAL A 148 -5.54 5.20 -5.18
C VAL A 148 -6.88 4.93 -4.50
N MET A 149 -6.84 4.48 -3.24
CA MET A 149 -8.04 4.39 -2.41
C MET A 149 -8.11 5.58 -1.46
N ARG A 150 -9.32 6.10 -1.26
CA ARG A 150 -9.63 7.02 -0.18
C ARG A 150 -10.69 6.42 0.75
N PRO A 151 -10.62 6.65 2.07
CA PRO A 151 -11.76 6.47 2.95
C PRO A 151 -12.88 7.45 2.58
N ALA A 152 -14.11 6.95 2.56
CA ALA A 152 -15.33 7.73 2.36
C ALA A 152 -16.01 7.94 3.72
N GLY A 153 -15.70 9.08 4.35
CA GLY A 153 -16.25 9.49 5.63
C GLY A 153 -15.90 8.57 6.80
N ALA A 154 -16.52 8.81 7.96
CA ALA A 154 -16.23 8.13 9.22
C ALA A 154 -16.55 6.61 9.24
N GLY A 155 -17.24 6.10 8.21
CA GLY A 155 -17.66 4.70 8.11
C GLY A 155 -16.61 3.75 7.51
N GLY A 156 -15.45 4.27 7.09
CA GLY A 156 -14.33 3.46 6.59
C GLY A 156 -14.57 2.75 5.26
N ARG A 157 -15.64 3.10 4.54
CA ARG A 157 -15.89 2.60 3.18
C ARG A 157 -14.78 3.09 2.26
N LEU A 158 -14.25 2.21 1.42
CA LEU A 158 -13.24 2.61 0.46
C LEU A 158 -13.87 3.08 -0.85
N GLU A 159 -13.31 4.13 -1.42
CA GLU A 159 -13.62 4.62 -2.75
C GLU A 159 -12.36 4.68 -3.60
N LEU A 160 -12.48 4.26 -4.85
CA LEU A 160 -11.46 4.46 -5.86
C LEU A 160 -11.39 5.95 -6.24
N ALA A 161 -10.19 6.49 -6.21
CA ALA A 161 -9.88 7.83 -6.66
C ALA A 161 -8.70 7.79 -7.64
N GLY A 162 -8.51 8.90 -8.36
CA GLY A 162 -7.33 9.12 -9.19
C GLY A 162 -6.51 10.27 -8.63
N LYS A 163 -5.21 10.05 -8.42
CA LYS A 163 -4.25 11.13 -8.19
C LYS A 163 -3.56 11.44 -9.52
N LEU A 164 -3.71 12.67 -10.01
CA LEU A 164 -3.10 13.11 -11.27
C LEU A 164 -1.58 12.92 -11.22
N LEU A 165 -1.03 12.13 -12.16
CA LEU A 165 0.41 11.99 -12.36
C LEU A 165 0.90 12.98 -13.43
N PHE A 166 0.25 12.96 -14.59
CA PHE A 166 0.65 13.77 -15.74
C PHE A 166 -0.58 14.40 -16.39
N PRO A 167 -0.65 15.74 -16.50
CA PRO A 167 -1.74 16.42 -17.20
C PRO A 167 -1.63 16.22 -18.72
N VAL A 168 -2.73 16.52 -19.41
CA VAL A 168 -2.73 16.69 -20.88
C VAL A 168 -1.65 17.71 -21.26
N GLY A 169 -0.87 17.39 -22.30
CA GLY A 169 0.26 18.18 -22.77
C GLY A 169 1.60 17.86 -22.10
N ALA A 170 1.64 16.99 -21.09
CA ALA A 170 2.91 16.51 -20.52
C ALA A 170 3.75 15.77 -21.57
N ARG A 171 5.08 15.80 -21.42
CA ARG A 171 6.04 15.27 -22.40
C ARG A 171 6.95 14.22 -21.77
N ALA A 172 7.61 13.43 -22.62
CA ALA A 172 8.63 12.49 -22.18
C ALA A 172 9.68 13.19 -21.28
N GLY A 173 10.06 12.53 -20.19
CA GLY A 173 10.96 13.04 -19.17
C GLY A 173 10.29 13.81 -18.03
N THR A 174 8.99 14.16 -18.12
CA THR A 174 8.27 14.75 -16.98
C THR A 174 8.27 13.79 -15.80
N ARG A 175 8.57 14.32 -14.60
CA ARG A 175 8.56 13.58 -13.34
C ARG A 175 7.60 14.21 -12.35
N THR A 176 6.94 13.37 -11.58
CA THR A 176 6.11 13.78 -10.44
C THR A 176 6.45 12.93 -9.24
N GLU A 177 6.40 13.52 -8.05
CA GLU A 177 6.62 12.84 -6.79
C GLU A 177 5.31 12.85 -6.01
N LEU A 178 4.97 11.73 -5.41
CA LEU A 178 3.78 11.58 -4.61
C LEU A 178 4.08 10.76 -3.36
N THR A 179 3.43 11.13 -2.26
CA THR A 179 3.43 10.33 -1.03
C THR A 179 2.21 9.42 -1.05
N VAL A 180 2.44 8.13 -0.87
CA VAL A 180 1.39 7.11 -0.79
C VAL A 180 1.55 6.31 0.48
N ARG A 181 0.44 5.81 1.03
CA ARG A 181 0.48 4.88 2.15
C ARG A 181 0.12 3.47 1.68
N CYS A 182 1.05 2.54 1.83
CA CYS A 182 0.82 1.13 1.54
C CYS A 182 0.18 0.48 2.77
N ALA A 183 -0.97 -0.17 2.58
CA ALA A 183 -1.56 -1.06 3.56
C ALA A 183 -0.95 -2.47 3.44
N PRO A 184 -1.23 -3.40 4.37
CA PRO A 184 -0.81 -4.79 4.22
C PRO A 184 -1.21 -5.37 2.86
N GLY A 185 -0.22 -5.66 2.01
CA GLY A 185 -0.45 -6.24 0.69
C GLY A 185 -0.82 -7.71 0.77
N GLY A 186 -1.68 -8.17 -0.16
CA GLY A 186 -1.97 -9.59 -0.36
C GLY A 186 -0.81 -10.31 -1.04
N GLU A 187 -1.09 -11.45 -1.68
CA GLU A 187 -0.07 -12.22 -2.40
C GLU A 187 0.72 -11.38 -3.41
N HIS A 188 0.08 -10.41 -4.07
CA HIS A 188 0.73 -9.58 -5.09
C HIS A 188 1.32 -8.26 -4.55
N GLY A 189 1.15 -7.96 -3.27
CA GLY A 189 1.59 -6.69 -2.68
C GLY A 189 0.69 -5.51 -3.06
N THR A 190 1.25 -4.30 -3.06
CA THR A 190 0.57 -3.06 -3.48
C THR A 190 0.80 -2.79 -4.97
N ALA A 191 -0.28 -2.54 -5.71
CA ALA A 191 -0.32 -2.20 -7.12
C ALA A 191 -0.38 -0.69 -7.34
N LEU A 192 0.57 -0.18 -8.12
CA LEU A 192 0.57 1.14 -8.74
C LEU A 192 -0.04 1.03 -10.13
N ALA A 193 -1.37 1.16 -10.21
CA ALA A 193 -2.11 1.14 -11.46
C ALA A 193 -2.25 2.56 -12.04
N VAL A 194 -1.78 2.75 -13.27
CA VAL A 194 -1.95 3.99 -14.03
C VAL A 194 -3.14 3.84 -14.95
N VAL A 195 -4.04 4.81 -14.93
CA VAL A 195 -5.20 4.87 -15.82
C VAL A 195 -5.15 6.13 -16.66
N THR A 196 -5.71 6.07 -17.87
CA THR A 196 -6.04 7.26 -18.65
C THR A 196 -7.48 7.67 -18.39
N ARG A 197 -7.74 8.98 -18.35
CA ARG A 197 -9.11 9.52 -18.25
C ARG A 197 -9.52 10.19 -19.55
N GLN A 198 -10.55 9.64 -20.19
CA GLN A 198 -11.30 10.30 -21.26
C GLN A 198 -12.80 10.16 -20.98
N GLY A 199 -13.38 11.14 -20.29
CA GLY A 199 -14.76 11.06 -19.81
C GLY A 199 -14.86 10.46 -18.39
N ARG A 200 -15.89 9.65 -18.14
CA ARG A 200 -16.22 9.14 -16.79
C ARG A 200 -15.51 7.85 -16.39
N GLU A 201 -15.15 6.99 -17.34
CA GLU A 201 -14.57 5.67 -17.04
C GLU A 201 -13.04 5.68 -17.21
N PRO A 202 -12.28 5.23 -16.20
CA PRO A 202 -10.83 5.09 -16.31
C PRO A 202 -10.48 3.89 -17.19
N ARG A 203 -9.45 4.01 -18.03
CA ARG A 203 -8.88 2.88 -18.78
C ARG A 203 -7.51 2.53 -18.25
N LEU A 204 -7.31 1.27 -17.88
CA LEU A 204 -6.04 0.78 -17.35
C LEU A 204 -4.94 0.87 -18.40
N LEU A 205 -3.88 1.62 -18.12
CA LEU A 205 -2.72 1.79 -19.00
C LEU A 205 -1.58 0.82 -18.63
N SER A 206 -1.25 0.75 -17.34
CA SER A 206 -0.16 -0.10 -16.86
C SER A 206 -0.29 -0.36 -15.36
N VAL A 207 0.28 -1.49 -14.90
CA VAL A 207 0.30 -1.85 -13.49
C VAL A 207 1.72 -2.29 -13.12
N HIS A 208 2.19 -1.78 -11.99
CA HIS A 208 3.40 -2.28 -11.34
C HIS A 208 3.08 -2.62 -9.89
N SER A 209 3.63 -3.71 -9.37
CA SER A 209 3.35 -4.15 -8.00
C SER A 209 4.62 -4.38 -7.20
N ALA A 210 4.54 -4.11 -5.91
CA ALA A 210 5.64 -4.31 -4.97
C ALA A 210 5.12 -4.90 -3.65
N ARG A 211 5.84 -5.89 -3.12
CA ARG A 211 5.61 -6.42 -1.77
C ARG A 211 6.43 -5.59 -0.78
N VAL A 212 5.77 -4.65 -0.14
CA VAL A 212 6.39 -3.73 0.82
C VAL A 212 5.71 -3.87 2.19
N ALA A 213 6.44 -3.52 3.25
CA ALA A 213 5.84 -3.40 4.57
C ALA A 213 4.78 -2.29 4.56
N PRO A 214 3.73 -2.38 5.39
CA PRO A 214 2.79 -1.27 5.56
C PRO A 214 3.52 0.03 5.96
N GLY A 215 3.00 1.17 5.54
CA GLY A 215 3.56 2.48 5.89
C GLY A 215 3.56 3.49 4.75
N PRO A 216 4.06 4.71 5.01
CA PRO A 216 4.20 5.76 4.01
C PRO A 216 5.43 5.56 3.14
N TYR A 217 5.30 5.83 1.85
CA TYR A 217 6.36 5.77 0.85
C TYR A 217 6.30 6.99 -0.08
N VAL A 218 7.47 7.47 -0.48
CA VAL A 218 7.61 8.46 -1.53
C VAL A 218 7.86 7.73 -2.84
N VAL A 219 7.00 7.96 -3.82
CA VAL A 219 7.07 7.34 -5.14
C VAL A 219 7.27 8.42 -6.19
N THR A 220 8.26 8.21 -7.05
CA THR A 220 8.49 9.07 -8.22
C THR A 220 7.96 8.38 -9.45
N ALA A 221 7.03 9.02 -10.16
CA ALA A 221 6.58 8.59 -11.48
C ALA A 221 7.28 9.41 -12.56
N GLU A 222 7.82 8.75 -13.58
CA GLU A 222 8.43 9.36 -14.76
C GLU A 222 7.65 8.93 -16.01
N LEU A 223 7.23 9.91 -16.81
CA LEU A 223 6.69 9.67 -18.14
C LEU A 223 7.86 9.39 -19.09
N VAL A 224 8.16 8.12 -19.35
CA VAL A 224 9.28 7.74 -20.24
C VAL A 224 8.96 8.14 -21.69
N ARG A 225 7.71 7.91 -22.09
CA ARG A 225 7.10 8.33 -23.36
C ARG A 225 5.58 8.18 -23.24
N PRO A 226 4.77 8.74 -24.16
CA PRO A 226 3.35 8.40 -24.25
C PRO A 226 3.13 6.89 -24.22
N GLY A 227 2.18 6.46 -23.39
CA GLY A 227 1.84 5.07 -23.13
C GLY A 227 2.79 4.32 -22.18
N ARG A 228 3.81 4.98 -21.60
CA ARG A 228 4.78 4.31 -20.71
C ARG A 228 5.20 5.16 -19.52
N VAL A 229 4.80 4.73 -18.33
CA VAL A 229 5.21 5.29 -17.05
C VAL A 229 6.19 4.36 -16.35
N ARG A 230 7.24 4.92 -15.75
CA ARG A 230 8.17 4.21 -14.87
C ARG A 230 8.04 4.77 -13.45
N PHE A 231 8.01 3.88 -12.47
CA PHE A 231 8.01 4.25 -11.06
C PHE A 231 9.36 3.93 -10.41
N ALA A 232 9.70 4.70 -9.38
CA ALA A 232 10.81 4.48 -8.46
C ALA A 232 10.36 4.82 -7.03
N GLY A 233 11.09 4.33 -6.02
CA GLY A 233 10.82 4.61 -4.59
C GLY A 233 10.24 3.43 -3.80
N LEU A 234 9.68 2.41 -4.47
CA LEU A 234 9.28 1.15 -3.83
C LEU A 234 10.29 0.03 -4.14
N PRO A 235 10.78 -0.72 -3.13
CA PRO A 235 11.64 -1.87 -3.35
C PRO A 235 10.88 -3.03 -4.01
N GLY A 236 11.56 -3.76 -4.91
CA GLY A 236 10.98 -4.96 -5.54
C GLY A 236 9.84 -4.69 -6.52
N LEU A 237 9.71 -3.47 -7.02
CA LEU A 237 8.69 -3.10 -7.99
C LEU A 237 8.86 -3.85 -9.31
N ALA A 238 7.83 -4.55 -9.76
CA ALA A 238 7.81 -5.31 -11.01
C ALA A 238 6.53 -5.03 -11.82
N ALA A 239 6.59 -5.27 -13.13
CA ALA A 239 5.40 -5.22 -13.96
C ALA A 239 4.38 -6.28 -13.52
N ASP A 240 3.13 -5.88 -13.39
CA ASP A 240 2.01 -6.75 -13.00
C ASP A 240 1.11 -6.98 -14.22
N ARG A 241 0.62 -8.21 -14.36
CA ARG A 241 -0.22 -8.66 -15.49
C ARG A 241 -1.70 -8.77 -15.15
N ARG A 242 -2.09 -8.51 -13.90
CA ARG A 242 -3.50 -8.50 -13.48
C ARG A 242 -4.28 -7.49 -14.30
N THR A 243 -5.50 -7.88 -14.67
CA THR A 243 -6.44 -7.00 -15.37
C THR A 243 -7.07 -6.00 -14.40
N TRP A 244 -7.84 -5.04 -14.94
CA TRP A 244 -8.59 -4.11 -14.10
C TRP A 244 -9.59 -4.83 -13.20
N ASP A 245 -10.31 -5.82 -13.74
CA ASP A 245 -11.31 -6.58 -12.99
C ASP A 245 -10.65 -7.43 -11.87
N ASP A 246 -9.48 -8.02 -12.13
CA ASP A 246 -8.71 -8.76 -11.11
C ASP A 246 -8.32 -7.85 -9.94
N LEU A 247 -7.83 -6.64 -10.26
CA LEU A 247 -7.44 -5.67 -9.23
C LEU A 247 -8.64 -5.18 -8.40
N LEU A 248 -9.80 -5.02 -9.03
CA LEU A 248 -11.03 -4.60 -8.36
C LEU A 248 -11.62 -5.71 -7.48
N ALA A 249 -11.49 -6.97 -7.88
CA ALA A 249 -11.94 -8.11 -7.08
C ALA A 249 -11.22 -8.22 -5.72
N ASP A 250 -9.98 -7.74 -5.65
CA ASP A 250 -9.17 -7.69 -4.43
C ASP A 250 -9.50 -6.49 -3.52
N VAL A 251 -10.33 -5.54 -3.96
CA VAL A 251 -10.65 -4.34 -3.16
C VAL A 251 -11.67 -4.67 -2.07
N PRO A 252 -11.34 -4.45 -0.79
CA PRO A 252 -12.29 -4.66 0.29
C PRO A 252 -13.33 -3.54 0.33
N ASP A 253 -14.57 -3.87 0.68
CA ASP A 253 -15.66 -2.90 0.80
C ASP A 253 -15.37 -1.80 1.84
N ARG A 254 -14.64 -2.15 2.91
CA ARG A 254 -14.30 -1.26 4.03
C ARG A 254 -12.94 -1.58 4.60
N LEU A 255 -12.24 -0.55 5.07
CA LEU A 255 -11.11 -0.72 5.97
C LEU A 255 -11.61 -1.07 7.38
N PRO A 256 -10.89 -1.91 8.13
CA PRO A 256 -11.08 -2.01 9.57
C PRO A 256 -10.96 -0.61 10.18
N PRO A 257 -11.82 -0.24 11.15
CA PRO A 257 -11.71 1.04 11.82
C PRO A 257 -10.32 1.18 12.44
N ARG A 258 -9.66 2.33 12.21
CA ARG A 258 -8.41 2.67 12.90
C ARG A 258 -8.67 2.61 14.41
N THR A 259 -7.92 1.76 15.10
CA THR A 259 -7.90 1.74 16.56
C THR A 259 -7.16 3.00 16.99
N GLY A 260 -7.91 4.04 17.41
CA GLY A 260 -7.32 5.28 17.92
C GLY A 260 -6.40 5.04 19.13
N PRO A 261 -5.77 6.10 19.68
CA PRO A 261 -4.77 5.97 20.74
C PRO A 261 -5.30 5.12 21.91
N ALA A 262 -4.60 4.03 22.19
CA ALA A 262 -4.96 3.04 23.20
C ALA A 262 -3.96 3.03 24.36
N HIS A 263 -4.43 2.58 25.52
CA HIS A 263 -3.61 2.32 26.70
C HIS A 263 -3.73 0.85 27.11
N LEU A 264 -2.64 0.10 26.91
CA LEU A 264 -2.50 -1.28 27.36
C LEU A 264 -1.96 -1.30 28.79
N ILE A 265 -2.65 -2.00 29.69
CA ILE A 265 -2.24 -2.25 31.06
C ILE A 265 -1.96 -3.74 31.17
N CYS A 266 -0.69 -4.12 31.25
CA CYS A 266 -0.27 -5.49 31.50
C CYS A 266 -0.16 -5.71 33.01
N ALA A 267 -1.09 -6.46 33.58
CA ALA A 267 -1.06 -6.87 34.98
C ALA A 267 -0.55 -8.32 35.07
N VAL A 268 0.61 -8.53 35.69
CA VAL A 268 1.31 -9.82 35.70
C VAL A 268 1.45 -10.36 37.13
N GLU A 269 1.06 -11.62 37.31
CA GLU A 269 1.23 -12.35 38.56
C GLU A 269 2.68 -12.83 38.72
N VAL A 270 3.43 -12.22 39.64
CA VAL A 270 4.89 -12.41 39.80
C VAL A 270 5.27 -13.30 40.99
N CYS A 271 4.35 -14.08 41.55
CA CYS A 271 4.69 -15.11 42.54
C CYS A 271 4.24 -16.51 42.14
N GLY A 272 4.95 -17.50 42.66
CA GLY A 272 4.83 -18.91 42.30
C GLY A 272 6.19 -19.50 41.89
N PRO A 273 6.20 -20.65 41.20
CA PRO A 273 7.42 -21.22 40.63
C PRO A 273 8.09 -20.26 39.64
N ASP A 274 9.41 -20.17 39.67
CA ASP A 274 10.20 -19.27 38.80
C ASP A 274 9.84 -19.44 37.32
N VAL A 275 9.79 -20.69 36.84
CA VAL A 275 9.46 -21.02 35.44
C VAL A 275 8.11 -20.42 35.01
N LYS A 276 7.08 -20.49 35.87
CA LYS A 276 5.76 -19.91 35.57
C LYS A 276 5.82 -18.38 35.50
N VAL A 277 6.55 -17.76 36.42
CA VAL A 277 6.69 -16.29 36.43
C VAL A 277 7.46 -15.82 35.18
N GLU A 278 8.53 -16.52 34.79
CA GLU A 278 9.27 -16.26 33.56
C GLU A 278 8.37 -16.37 32.32
N GLU A 279 7.55 -17.41 32.21
CA GLU A 279 6.63 -17.57 31.09
C GLU A 279 5.58 -16.46 31.02
N ARG A 280 5.01 -16.07 32.18
CA ARG A 280 4.02 -14.98 32.27
C ARG A 280 4.62 -13.64 31.87
N LEU A 281 5.82 -13.33 32.34
CA LEU A 281 6.58 -12.13 31.93
C LEU A 281 6.90 -12.18 30.43
N GLY A 282 7.31 -13.35 29.92
CA GLY A 282 7.53 -13.59 28.50
C GLY A 282 6.29 -13.32 27.64
N ARG A 283 5.08 -13.69 28.10
CA ARG A 283 3.83 -13.39 27.38
C ARG A 283 3.50 -11.90 27.37
N ALA A 284 3.73 -11.19 28.47
CA ALA A 284 3.61 -9.74 28.51
C ALA A 284 4.56 -9.07 27.51
N ARG A 285 5.83 -9.54 27.47
CA ARG A 285 6.86 -9.06 26.54
C ARG A 285 6.44 -9.24 25.08
N GLN A 286 5.95 -10.43 24.73
CA GLN A 286 5.48 -10.75 23.39
C GLN A 286 4.34 -9.83 22.94
N MET A 287 3.36 -9.56 23.80
CA MET A 287 2.26 -8.64 23.48
C MET A 287 2.75 -7.20 23.28
N ILE A 288 3.60 -6.68 24.17
CA ILE A 288 4.13 -5.32 24.06
C ILE A 288 4.96 -5.15 22.78
N ALA A 289 5.85 -6.10 22.50
CA ALA A 289 6.68 -6.07 21.30
C ALA A 289 5.84 -6.15 20.01
N PHE A 290 4.82 -7.01 20.00
CA PHE A 290 3.90 -7.15 18.86
C PHE A 290 3.19 -5.84 18.51
N LEU A 291 2.72 -5.08 19.51
CA LEU A 291 2.00 -3.83 19.30
C LEU A 291 2.89 -2.60 19.02
N SER A 292 4.21 -2.77 19.09
CA SER A 292 5.18 -1.67 18.92
C SER A 292 5.57 -1.40 17.45
N GLY A 293 5.04 -2.18 16.49
CA GLY A 293 5.46 -2.15 15.09
C GLY A 293 5.10 -0.89 14.28
N GLU A 294 4.11 -0.09 14.71
CA GLU A 294 3.59 1.07 13.97
C GLU A 294 3.58 2.35 14.85
N PRO A 295 4.48 3.32 14.64
CA PRO A 295 4.74 4.39 15.61
C PRO A 295 3.63 5.44 15.77
N ALA A 296 2.71 5.59 14.80
CA ALA A 296 1.67 6.61 14.86
C ALA A 296 0.47 6.22 15.76
N ASP A 297 0.21 4.92 15.91
CA ASP A 297 -0.94 4.38 16.64
C ASP A 297 -0.55 3.40 17.78
N ALA A 298 0.74 3.32 18.12
CA ALA A 298 1.24 2.42 19.16
C ALA A 298 0.63 2.75 20.55
N PRO A 299 0.18 1.74 21.30
CA PRO A 299 -0.43 1.98 22.61
C PRO A 299 0.59 2.47 23.62
N ARG A 300 0.16 3.36 24.52
CA ARG A 300 0.87 3.61 25.79
C ARG A 300 0.75 2.35 26.65
N VAL A 301 1.81 2.00 27.35
CA VAL A 301 1.87 0.76 28.14
C VAL A 301 2.05 1.08 29.62
N SER A 302 1.24 0.44 30.47
CA SER A 302 1.46 0.34 31.91
C SER A 302 1.77 -1.10 32.28
N LEU A 303 2.76 -1.29 33.15
CA LEU A 303 3.13 -2.59 33.69
C LEU A 303 2.85 -2.61 35.19
N VAL A 304 2.03 -3.57 35.62
CA VAL A 304 1.62 -3.75 37.01
C VAL A 304 1.98 -5.17 37.44
N ALA A 305 2.78 -5.31 38.48
CA ALA A 305 3.14 -6.60 39.06
C ALA A 305 2.33 -6.84 40.33
N TYR A 306 1.67 -7.99 40.44
CA TYR A 306 0.91 -8.38 41.63
C TYR A 306 1.33 -9.77 42.14
N GLY A 307 1.22 -9.98 43.45
CA GLY A 307 1.73 -11.17 44.11
C GLY A 307 0.68 -11.89 44.94
N ALA A 308 1.09 -12.37 46.11
CA ALA A 308 0.24 -13.02 47.10
C ALA A 308 0.27 -12.20 48.38
N HIS A 309 -0.83 -12.20 49.13
CA HIS A 309 -0.82 -11.61 50.45
C HIS A 309 0.00 -12.44 51.43
N SER A 310 0.77 -11.75 52.27
CA SER A 310 1.31 -12.33 53.50
C SER A 310 0.32 -12.15 54.65
N PHE A 311 -0.21 -13.26 55.18
CA PHE A 311 -1.01 -13.26 56.42
C PHE A 311 -0.18 -13.58 57.67
N ASP A 312 1.09 -13.92 57.48
CA ASP A 312 2.04 -14.08 58.57
C ASP A 312 2.53 -12.70 59.04
N ARG A 313 2.28 -12.38 60.31
CA ARG A 313 2.70 -11.10 60.91
C ARG A 313 4.23 -10.92 60.93
N SER A 314 4.99 -12.01 60.82
CA SER A 314 6.46 -11.98 60.77
C SER A 314 7.01 -11.67 59.37
N VAL A 315 6.17 -11.78 58.32
CA VAL A 315 6.56 -11.55 56.93
C VAL A 315 5.79 -10.34 56.39
N ARG A 316 6.52 -9.30 55.98
CA ARG A 316 5.92 -8.08 55.42
C ARG A 316 5.17 -8.41 54.12
N ASP A 317 3.91 -7.98 54.05
CA ASP A 317 3.12 -8.07 52.83
C ASP A 317 3.74 -7.22 51.71
N ARG A 318 3.83 -7.79 50.50
CA ARG A 318 4.31 -7.05 49.32
C ARG A 318 3.10 -6.45 48.60
N PRO A 319 2.99 -5.11 48.48
CA PRO A 319 1.87 -4.51 47.77
C PRO A 319 2.03 -4.70 46.26
N VAL A 320 0.93 -4.48 45.54
CA VAL A 320 0.93 -4.37 44.08
C VAL A 320 1.87 -3.24 43.64
N GLU A 321 2.73 -3.55 42.69
CA GLU A 321 3.75 -2.65 42.17
C GLU A 321 3.36 -2.14 40.79
N VAL A 322 3.33 -0.81 40.61
CA VAL A 322 3.20 -0.17 39.30
C VAL A 322 4.60 0.13 38.79
N VAL A 323 5.13 -0.73 37.93
CA VAL A 323 6.49 -0.64 37.39
C VAL A 323 6.58 0.53 36.40
N THR A 324 5.59 0.65 35.51
CA THR A 324 5.45 1.77 34.59
C THR A 324 3.99 2.17 34.45
N TRP A 325 3.74 3.45 34.15
CA TRP A 325 2.38 3.95 33.91
C TRP A 325 2.33 4.84 32.66
N GLN A 326 1.55 4.43 31.66
CA GLN A 326 1.40 5.10 30.37
C GLN A 326 2.74 5.46 29.70
N ALA A 327 3.72 4.56 29.79
CA ALA A 327 5.03 4.74 29.20
C ALA A 327 5.04 4.31 27.73
N PRO A 328 6.03 4.76 26.92
CA PRO A 328 6.33 4.13 25.64
C PRO A 328 6.69 2.65 25.81
N ALA A 329 6.47 1.86 24.77
CA ALA A 329 6.71 0.42 24.81
C ALA A 329 8.16 0.06 25.21
N GLU A 330 9.17 0.80 24.74
CA GLU A 330 10.58 0.59 25.11
C GLU A 330 10.80 0.66 26.63
N ALA A 331 10.17 1.63 27.31
CA ALA A 331 10.29 1.77 28.75
C ALA A 331 9.54 0.66 29.50
N ALA A 332 8.41 0.19 28.98
CA ALA A 332 7.70 -0.95 29.55
C ALA A 332 8.48 -2.27 29.39
N LEU A 333 9.15 -2.48 28.24
CA LEU A 333 10.03 -3.63 28.02
C LEU A 333 11.21 -3.63 29.00
N LYS A 334 11.84 -2.48 29.26
CA LYS A 334 12.87 -2.34 30.31
C LYS A 334 12.32 -2.65 31.71
N GLY A 335 11.07 -2.28 31.96
CA GLY A 335 10.36 -2.63 33.19
C GLY A 335 10.18 -4.14 33.36
N LEU A 336 9.91 -4.86 32.26
CA LEU A 336 9.86 -6.33 32.27
C LEU A 336 11.23 -6.94 32.52
N ASP A 337 12.31 -6.41 31.92
CA ASP A 337 13.67 -6.87 32.19
C ASP A 337 13.99 -6.81 33.70
N THR A 338 13.61 -5.71 34.35
CA THR A 338 13.80 -5.53 35.80
C THR A 338 13.01 -6.55 36.64
N LEU A 339 11.81 -6.94 36.19
CA LEU A 339 11.00 -7.96 36.87
C LEU A 339 11.60 -9.36 36.69
N GLU A 340 12.10 -9.68 35.50
CA GLU A 340 12.76 -10.95 35.20
C GLU A 340 14.05 -11.11 36.01
N GLU A 341 14.92 -10.09 36.04
CA GLU A 341 16.16 -10.08 36.83
C GLU A 341 15.90 -10.28 38.33
N ARG A 342 14.76 -9.81 38.83
CA ARG A 342 14.36 -9.95 40.22
C ARG A 342 13.90 -11.37 40.58
N GLY A 343 13.42 -12.14 39.60
CA GLY A 343 12.86 -13.48 39.79
C GLY A 343 11.50 -13.50 40.49
N ALA A 344 10.97 -14.70 40.74
CA ALA A 344 9.66 -14.85 41.36
C ALA A 344 9.66 -14.38 42.83
N VAL A 345 8.55 -13.74 43.21
CA VAL A 345 8.29 -13.41 44.60
C VAL A 345 7.89 -14.68 45.33
N THR A 346 8.71 -15.14 46.28
CA THR A 346 8.43 -16.33 47.10
C THR A 346 7.80 -16.00 48.46
N GLN A 347 7.80 -14.73 48.88
CA GLN A 347 7.19 -14.30 50.15
C GLN A 347 5.66 -14.40 50.10
N GLY A 348 5.03 -14.99 51.14
CA GLY A 348 3.59 -15.28 51.19
C GLY A 348 3.19 -16.58 50.47
N TYR A 349 4.09 -17.14 49.67
CA TYR A 349 4.00 -18.46 49.04
C TYR A 349 4.87 -19.46 49.85
N PRO A 350 4.50 -20.75 50.02
CA PRO A 350 3.31 -21.43 49.51
C PRO A 350 2.13 -21.46 50.51
N TYR A 351 2.14 -20.67 51.58
CA TYR A 351 1.18 -20.79 52.69
C TYR A 351 -0.29 -20.53 52.29
N HIS A 352 -0.53 -19.74 51.23
CA HIS A 352 -1.84 -19.58 50.60
C HIS A 352 -1.73 -19.70 49.07
N PRO A 353 -1.58 -20.92 48.52
CA PRO A 353 -1.34 -21.11 47.09
C PRO A 353 -2.60 -20.90 46.26
N HIS A 354 -3.74 -20.67 46.91
CA HIS A 354 -5.06 -20.68 46.29
C HIS A 354 -5.61 -19.31 45.94
N ALA A 355 -4.87 -18.22 46.18
CA ALA A 355 -5.27 -16.87 45.78
C ALA A 355 -4.08 -15.94 45.50
N ALA A 356 -4.35 -14.87 44.75
CA ALA A 356 -3.43 -13.78 44.42
C ALA A 356 -4.09 -12.42 44.69
N GLN A 357 -3.27 -11.38 44.80
CA GLN A 357 -3.65 -9.97 45.08
C GLN A 357 -4.36 -9.28 43.91
N LEU A 358 -5.24 -10.00 43.23
CA LEU A 358 -5.91 -9.54 42.03
C LEU A 358 -6.89 -8.40 42.34
N GLU A 359 -7.54 -8.45 43.51
CA GLU A 359 -8.38 -7.37 44.04
C GLU A 359 -7.62 -6.06 44.28
N ASP A 360 -6.41 -6.14 44.86
CA ASP A 360 -5.54 -4.97 45.07
C ASP A 360 -5.02 -4.43 43.75
N MET A 361 -4.78 -5.31 42.76
CA MET A 361 -4.39 -4.91 41.41
C MET A 361 -5.49 -4.12 40.73
N LEU A 362 -6.73 -4.63 40.77
CA LEU A 362 -7.90 -3.95 40.22
C LEU A 362 -8.13 -2.59 40.90
N ALA A 363 -7.98 -2.53 42.24
CA ALA A 363 -8.09 -1.28 42.99
C ALA A 363 -7.01 -0.26 42.57
N THR A 364 -5.77 -0.73 42.39
CA THR A 364 -4.64 0.09 41.95
C THR A 364 -4.86 0.66 40.55
N VAL A 365 -5.32 -0.18 39.61
CA VAL A 365 -5.64 0.22 38.24
C VAL A 365 -6.76 1.26 38.22
N ALA A 366 -7.87 0.98 38.91
CA ALA A 366 -9.01 1.90 39.01
C ALA A 366 -8.58 3.27 39.56
N ALA A 367 -7.86 3.31 40.69
CA ALA A 367 -7.40 4.54 41.31
C ALA A 367 -6.47 5.36 40.40
N ARG A 368 -5.61 4.70 39.62
CA ARG A 368 -4.70 5.37 38.69
C ARG A 368 -5.42 5.93 37.47
N LEU A 369 -6.40 5.20 36.93
CA LEU A 369 -7.22 5.68 35.81
C LEU A 369 -8.04 6.91 36.20
N SER A 370 -8.66 6.92 37.39
CA SER A 370 -9.43 8.07 37.87
C SER A 370 -8.59 9.35 38.06
N ARG A 371 -7.26 9.21 38.23
CA ARG A 371 -6.33 10.35 38.39
C ARG A 371 -5.78 10.87 37.05
N SER A 372 -6.05 10.19 35.94
CA SER A 372 -5.53 10.56 34.62
C SER A 372 -6.31 11.76 34.06
N LYS A 373 -5.61 12.88 33.80
CA LYS A 373 -6.24 14.13 33.31
C LYS A 373 -6.58 14.11 31.81
N SER A 374 -6.02 13.18 31.05
CA SER A 374 -6.26 13.01 29.61
C SER A 374 -6.33 11.51 29.31
N PRO A 375 -7.50 10.87 29.49
CA PRO A 375 -7.63 9.46 29.21
C PRO A 375 -7.56 9.23 27.69
N PRO A 376 -6.80 8.23 27.22
CA PRO A 376 -6.91 7.75 25.85
C PRO A 376 -8.34 7.30 25.55
N SER A 377 -8.68 7.22 24.26
CA SER A 377 -10.01 6.79 23.81
C SER A 377 -10.34 5.34 24.16
N ARG A 378 -9.34 4.54 24.54
CA ARG A 378 -9.47 3.10 24.84
C ARG A 378 -8.49 2.67 25.93
N HIS A 379 -9.00 1.86 26.86
CA HIS A 379 -8.23 1.23 27.93
C HIS A 379 -8.34 -0.28 27.82
N VAL A 380 -7.23 -0.99 27.91
CA VAL A 380 -7.21 -2.45 27.87
C VAL A 380 -6.46 -2.97 29.09
N LEU A 381 -7.11 -3.80 29.90
CA LEU A 381 -6.46 -4.52 30.99
C LEU A 381 -6.20 -5.96 30.56
N LEU A 382 -4.94 -6.29 30.30
CA LEU A 382 -4.47 -7.64 30.05
C LEU A 382 -3.93 -8.25 31.35
N THR A 383 -4.66 -9.19 31.92
CA THR A 383 -4.29 -9.87 33.17
C THR A 383 -3.61 -11.20 32.86
N ILE A 384 -2.48 -11.49 33.50
CA ILE A 384 -1.66 -12.67 33.24
C ILE A 384 -1.39 -13.40 34.56
N GLY A 385 -1.93 -14.62 34.71
CA GLY A 385 -1.83 -15.43 35.92
C GLY A 385 -2.86 -16.55 35.96
N ASP A 386 -3.08 -17.17 37.12
CA ASP A 386 -3.99 -18.31 37.23
C ASP A 386 -4.80 -18.36 38.53
N ARG A 387 -4.33 -17.70 39.60
CA ARG A 387 -4.98 -17.76 40.90
C ARG A 387 -6.19 -16.82 40.99
N ARG A 388 -7.15 -17.22 41.82
CA ARG A 388 -8.36 -16.43 42.12
C ARG A 388 -8.03 -15.25 43.06
N PRO A 389 -8.88 -14.20 43.11
CA PRO A 389 -8.71 -13.11 44.06
C PRO A 389 -9.02 -13.56 45.50
N HIS A 390 -8.59 -12.76 46.47
CA HIS A 390 -9.10 -12.86 47.82
C HIS A 390 -10.52 -12.25 47.90
N PRO A 391 -11.45 -12.87 48.64
CA PRO A 391 -12.78 -12.29 48.84
C PRO A 391 -12.72 -11.09 49.79
N MET A 392 -13.68 -10.17 49.68
CA MET A 392 -13.78 -9.02 50.61
C MET A 392 -14.00 -9.48 52.07
N TRP A 393 -14.78 -10.55 52.24
CA TRP A 393 -15.15 -11.15 53.52
C TRP A 393 -14.88 -12.64 53.49
N ALA A 394 -14.71 -13.26 54.66
CA ALA A 394 -14.61 -14.71 54.75
C ALA A 394 -15.86 -15.38 54.14
N ASP A 395 -15.64 -16.32 53.23
CA ASP A 395 -16.70 -17.06 52.55
C ASP A 395 -16.41 -18.57 52.55
N ARG A 396 -17.24 -19.34 51.83
CA ARG A 396 -17.12 -20.81 51.76
C ARG A 396 -15.97 -21.28 50.88
N SER A 397 -15.20 -20.39 50.26
CA SER A 397 -14.09 -20.73 49.36
C SER A 397 -12.84 -21.22 50.09
N GLY A 398 -12.76 -20.99 51.40
CA GLY A 398 -11.59 -21.30 52.24
C GLY A 398 -10.41 -20.35 52.04
N VAL A 399 -10.56 -19.29 51.25
CA VAL A 399 -9.54 -18.25 51.07
C VAL A 399 -9.71 -17.17 52.12
N LEU A 400 -8.59 -16.75 52.72
CA LEU A 400 -8.58 -15.64 53.66
C LEU A 400 -8.97 -14.34 52.96
N PRO A 401 -9.75 -13.46 53.61
CA PRO A 401 -10.19 -12.23 52.99
C PRO A 401 -9.03 -11.27 52.70
N CYS A 402 -9.22 -10.41 51.70
CA CYS A 402 -8.27 -9.35 51.37
C CYS A 402 -8.00 -8.48 52.62
N PRO A 403 -6.73 -8.26 53.02
CA PRO A 403 -6.39 -7.39 54.15
C PRO A 403 -6.92 -5.96 54.01
N GLN A 404 -7.00 -5.45 52.77
CA GLN A 404 -7.54 -4.12 52.46
C GLN A 404 -9.05 -4.11 52.24
N ARG A 405 -9.72 -5.29 52.32
CA ARG A 405 -11.15 -5.46 52.08
C ARG A 405 -11.61 -4.90 50.73
N HIS A 406 -10.77 -5.01 49.71
CA HIS A 406 -11.19 -4.69 48.36
C HIS A 406 -12.20 -5.73 47.85
N ASP A 407 -13.26 -5.24 47.22
CA ASP A 407 -14.27 -6.07 46.56
C ASP A 407 -13.96 -6.12 45.06
N TRP A 408 -13.37 -7.23 44.61
CA TRP A 408 -13.01 -7.40 43.21
C TRP A 408 -14.21 -7.34 42.26
N GLN A 409 -15.41 -7.77 42.68
CA GLN A 409 -16.60 -7.69 41.84
C GLN A 409 -16.97 -6.23 41.58
N SER A 410 -17.08 -5.43 42.65
CA SER A 410 -17.37 -4.00 42.55
C SER A 410 -16.33 -3.24 41.72
N LEU A 411 -15.05 -3.61 41.85
CA LEU A 411 -13.95 -3.02 41.08
C LEU A 411 -14.02 -3.36 39.58
N LEU A 412 -14.33 -4.61 39.22
CA LEU A 412 -14.53 -4.98 37.83
C LEU A 412 -15.70 -4.23 37.21
N THR A 413 -16.85 -4.20 37.89
CA THR A 413 -18.03 -3.46 37.42
C THR A 413 -17.73 -1.97 37.26
N HIS A 414 -16.92 -1.39 38.15
CA HIS A 414 -16.50 0.01 38.00
C HIS A 414 -15.63 0.23 36.76
N LEU A 415 -14.67 -0.66 36.49
CA LEU A 415 -13.81 -0.58 35.31
C LEU A 415 -14.58 -0.84 34.00
N GLU A 416 -15.53 -1.78 34.00
CA GLU A 416 -16.44 -2.05 32.87
C GLU A 416 -17.27 -0.84 32.46
N GLN A 417 -17.62 0.02 33.41
CA GLN A 417 -18.39 1.24 33.17
C GLN A 417 -17.56 2.36 32.52
N LEU A 418 -16.23 2.21 32.43
CA LEU A 418 -15.38 3.19 31.75
C LEU A 418 -15.55 3.07 30.23
N PRO A 419 -15.78 4.18 29.50
CA PRO A 419 -15.93 4.16 28.05
C PRO A 419 -14.71 3.54 27.36
N GLY A 420 -14.95 2.57 26.47
CA GLY A 420 -13.89 1.93 25.69
C GLY A 420 -12.94 1.05 26.51
N PHE A 421 -13.34 0.61 27.70
CA PHE A 421 -12.58 -0.35 28.49
C PHE A 421 -12.78 -1.78 28.00
N ALA A 422 -11.70 -2.56 27.88
CA ALA A 422 -11.74 -3.98 27.51
C ALA A 422 -10.86 -4.82 28.44
N PHE A 423 -11.28 -6.07 28.68
CA PHE A 423 -10.52 -7.03 29.48
C PHE A 423 -9.96 -8.15 28.61
N GLY A 424 -8.69 -8.45 28.83
CA GLY A 424 -8.02 -9.62 28.29
C GLY A 424 -7.40 -10.46 29.40
N ALA A 425 -7.33 -11.76 29.19
CA ALA A 425 -6.65 -12.66 30.11
C ALA A 425 -5.73 -13.63 29.37
N ILE A 426 -4.54 -13.85 29.93
CA ILE A 426 -3.67 -14.98 29.59
C ILE A 426 -3.58 -15.86 30.84
N CYS A 427 -4.18 -17.04 30.77
CA CYS A 427 -4.27 -17.94 31.91
C CYS A 427 -3.26 -19.08 31.79
N ASP A 428 -2.62 -19.46 32.89
CA ASP A 428 -1.98 -20.78 32.96
C ASP A 428 -3.08 -21.84 32.75
N GLN A 429 -2.76 -22.97 32.10
CA GLN A 429 -3.69 -24.08 32.07
C GLN A 429 -3.80 -24.68 33.49
N PRO A 430 -5.00 -24.73 34.09
CA PRO A 430 -5.17 -25.38 35.38
C PRO A 430 -5.15 -26.91 35.19
N GLU A 431 -4.48 -27.64 36.09
CA GLU A 431 -4.32 -29.11 36.02
C GLU A 431 -5.66 -29.88 36.01
N ASP A 432 -6.72 -29.28 36.56
CA ASP A 432 -8.09 -29.81 36.61
C ASP A 432 -8.98 -29.28 35.46
N GLY A 433 -8.41 -28.52 34.53
CA GLY A 433 -9.04 -28.03 33.30
C GLY A 433 -10.11 -26.95 33.50
N ARG A 434 -10.28 -26.38 34.71
CA ARG A 434 -11.32 -25.37 34.97
C ARG A 434 -10.79 -24.08 35.59
N ALA A 435 -10.57 -23.07 34.75
CA ALA A 435 -10.25 -21.73 35.22
C ALA A 435 -11.38 -21.14 36.09
N HIS A 436 -10.99 -20.46 37.19
CA HIS A 436 -11.94 -19.77 38.06
C HIS A 436 -12.79 -18.78 37.23
N ARG A 437 -14.07 -18.59 37.61
CA ARG A 437 -15.03 -17.76 36.87
C ARG A 437 -14.54 -16.33 36.56
N ILE A 438 -13.66 -15.80 37.40
CA ILE A 438 -13.10 -14.47 37.21
C ILE A 438 -12.24 -14.37 35.95
N TRP A 439 -11.48 -15.40 35.62
CA TRP A 439 -10.61 -15.41 34.44
C TRP A 439 -11.40 -15.46 33.14
N ARG A 440 -12.59 -16.06 33.15
CA ARG A 440 -13.54 -15.96 32.05
C ARG A 440 -14.11 -14.55 31.89
N HIS A 441 -14.24 -13.81 32.99
CA HIS A 441 -14.74 -12.44 32.98
C HIS A 441 -13.63 -11.44 32.58
N LEU A 442 -12.42 -11.59 33.14
CA LEU A 442 -11.21 -10.88 32.73
C LEU A 442 -10.81 -11.22 31.29
N GLY A 443 -11.17 -12.39 30.78
CA GLY A 443 -10.96 -12.80 29.38
C GLY A 443 -12.20 -12.63 28.51
N ALA A 444 -13.21 -11.85 28.93
CA ALA A 444 -14.50 -11.79 28.23
C ALA A 444 -14.37 -11.32 26.78
N GLN A 445 -13.45 -10.39 26.50
CA GLN A 445 -13.18 -9.91 25.15
C GLN A 445 -12.09 -10.72 24.46
N ALA A 446 -11.08 -11.18 25.21
CA ALA A 446 -10.05 -12.05 24.67
C ALA A 446 -9.40 -12.92 25.78
N LEU A 447 -9.41 -14.23 25.60
CA LEU A 447 -8.84 -15.21 26.52
C LEU A 447 -7.83 -16.08 25.78
N ALA A 448 -6.60 -16.14 26.27
CA ALA A 448 -5.55 -17.02 25.77
C ALA A 448 -4.99 -17.91 26.87
N HIS A 449 -4.34 -18.99 26.47
CA HIS A 449 -3.61 -19.87 27.37
C HIS A 449 -2.10 -19.62 27.27
N LEU A 450 -1.40 -19.77 28.39
CA LEU A 450 0.05 -19.57 28.47
C LEU A 450 0.82 -20.43 27.44
N ASP A 451 0.36 -21.65 27.15
CA ASP A 451 1.02 -22.59 26.22
C ASP A 451 0.61 -22.41 24.75
N ALA A 452 -0.49 -21.68 24.50
CA ALA A 452 -1.09 -21.52 23.18
C ALA A 452 -1.55 -20.08 22.99
N LEU A 453 -0.62 -19.22 22.59
CA LEU A 453 -0.85 -17.78 22.44
C LEU A 453 -0.92 -17.38 20.96
N ASP A 454 -2.13 -17.11 20.47
CA ASP A 454 -2.36 -16.37 19.24
C ASP A 454 -2.35 -14.86 19.54
N LEU A 455 -1.20 -14.22 19.34
CA LEU A 455 -1.01 -12.79 19.61
C LEU A 455 -1.92 -11.90 18.74
N GLN A 456 -2.11 -12.26 17.47
CA GLN A 456 -2.94 -11.49 16.55
C GLN A 456 -4.41 -11.57 16.95
N GLY A 457 -4.91 -12.78 17.21
CA GLY A 457 -6.28 -13.00 17.67
C GLY A 457 -6.55 -12.31 19.01
N LEU A 458 -5.61 -12.39 19.96
CA LEU A 458 -5.71 -11.73 21.25
C LEU A 458 -5.73 -10.20 21.10
N ALA A 459 -4.80 -9.62 20.34
CA ALA A 459 -4.76 -8.18 20.09
C ALA A 459 -5.99 -7.65 19.34
N ALA A 460 -6.50 -8.41 18.37
CA ALA A 460 -7.71 -8.07 17.63
C ALA A 460 -8.97 -8.14 18.50
N GLY A 461 -9.10 -9.17 19.36
CA GLY A 461 -10.20 -9.28 20.33
C GLY A 461 -10.24 -8.12 21.33
N LEU A 462 -9.07 -7.59 21.69
CA LEU A 462 -8.93 -6.40 22.54
C LEU A 462 -9.11 -5.08 21.77
N GLY A 463 -9.23 -5.14 20.44
CA GLY A 463 -9.27 -3.98 19.55
C GLY A 463 -8.00 -3.12 19.65
N LEU A 464 -6.86 -3.77 19.83
CA LEU A 464 -5.51 -3.18 19.77
C LEU A 464 -4.82 -3.42 18.41
N ALA A 465 -5.34 -4.36 17.63
CA ALA A 465 -4.92 -4.63 16.26
C ALA A 465 -6.15 -4.78 15.36
N ALA A 466 -5.99 -4.54 14.07
CA ALA A 466 -7.01 -4.93 13.11
C ALA A 466 -7.18 -6.46 13.13
N PRO A 467 -8.40 -7.00 12.94
CA PRO A 467 -8.58 -8.39 12.56
C PRO A 467 -7.74 -8.70 11.31
N ALA A 468 -7.35 -9.97 11.12
CA ALA A 468 -6.47 -10.47 10.05
C ALA A 468 -6.40 -9.52 8.83
N ALA A 469 -5.19 -9.05 8.54
CA ALA A 469 -4.90 -7.93 7.66
C ALA A 469 -5.80 -7.91 6.41
N VAL A 470 -6.77 -7.01 6.40
CA VAL A 470 -7.58 -6.75 5.22
C VAL A 470 -6.63 -6.19 4.16
N HIS A 471 -6.41 -6.96 3.11
CA HIS A 471 -5.50 -6.58 2.04
C HIS A 471 -6.12 -5.47 1.19
N VAL A 472 -5.32 -4.44 0.88
CA VAL A 472 -5.75 -3.37 -0.02
C VAL A 472 -4.80 -3.37 -1.22
N PRO A 473 -5.30 -3.63 -2.43
CA PRO A 473 -4.45 -3.78 -3.61
C PRO A 473 -3.86 -2.46 -4.08
N PHE A 474 -4.48 -1.32 -3.76
CA PHE A 474 -4.01 0.01 -4.18
C PHE A 474 -3.50 0.84 -2.99
N PRO A 475 -2.58 1.80 -3.22
CA PRO A 475 -2.15 2.73 -2.19
C PRO A 475 -3.30 3.58 -1.65
N LEU A 476 -3.22 3.94 -0.37
CA LEU A 476 -4.13 4.88 0.30
C LEU A 476 -3.62 6.32 0.15
N LEU A 477 -4.53 7.28 -0.07
CA LEU A 477 -4.28 8.71 0.15
C LEU A 477 -4.70 9.09 1.58
N ASP A 478 -3.88 9.88 2.28
CA ASP A 478 -4.26 10.47 3.55
C ASP A 478 -5.11 11.74 3.31
N GLU A 479 -6.15 11.95 4.14
CA GLU A 479 -7.18 13.01 3.98
C GLU A 479 -6.66 14.47 4.09
N THR A 480 -5.35 14.70 4.05
CA THR A 480 -4.71 16.01 4.31
C THR A 480 -4.18 16.73 3.07
N GLU A 481 -4.50 16.26 1.85
CA GLU A 481 -4.22 17.00 0.60
C GLU A 481 -5.46 17.67 0.00
#